data_AF-A0A7X7IQY4-F1
#
_entry.id   AF-A0A7X7IQY4-F1
#
_cell.length_a   1.000
_cell.length_b   1.000
_cell.length_c   1.000
_cell.angle_alpha   90.00
_cell.angle_beta   90.00
_cell.angle_gamma   90.00
#
_symmetry.space_group_name_H-M   'P 1'
#
loop_
_entity.id
_entity.type
_entity.pdbx_description
1 polymer ?
#
loop_
_entity_poly.entity_id
_entity_poly.type
_entity_poly.pdbx_seq_one_letter_code
_entity_poly.pdbx_strand_id
1 'polypeptide(L)' 'DKRRAMTDCLEKLRPRDRRMIADRYSRNLSGKQLAEQLGRTADSVFHSLHRIRTTLVECVRRTLASEERS' A
#
# COMPACT_ATOMS: atom_id res chain seq x y z
N ASP A 1 12.31 -11.30 -9.62
CA ASP A 1 11.49 -10.12 -9.97
C ASP A 1 10.38 -9.74 -9.04
N LYS A 2 9.31 -10.51 -8.85
CA LYS A 2 8.12 -10.06 -8.08
C LYS A 2 8.39 -9.40 -6.72
N ARG A 3 9.33 -9.93 -5.91
CA ARG A 3 9.70 -9.33 -4.63
C ARG A 3 10.43 -7.98 -4.80
N ARG A 4 11.28 -7.86 -5.82
CA ARG A 4 12.01 -6.64 -6.19
C ARG A 4 11.03 -5.58 -6.67
N ALA A 5 10.20 -5.91 -7.66
CA ALA A 5 9.15 -5.03 -8.18
C ALA A 5 8.21 -4.51 -7.07
N MET A 6 7.86 -5.36 -6.10
CA MET A 6 7.06 -4.94 -4.95
C MET A 6 7.80 -3.96 -4.03
N THR A 7 9.10 -4.19 -3.79
CA THR A 7 9.94 -3.30 -2.99
C THR A 7 10.06 -1.93 -3.67
N ASP A 8 10.39 -1.91 -4.96
CA ASP A 8 10.52 -0.68 -5.75
C ASP A 8 9.18 0.09 -5.81
N CYS A 9 8.07 -0.63 -5.94
CA CYS A 9 6.75 -0.01 -5.95
C CYS A 9 6.31 0.52 -4.58
N LEU A 10 6.75 -0.11 -3.48
CA LEU A 10 6.53 0.44 -2.13
C LEU A 10 7.32 1.74 -1.92
N GLU A 11 8.50 1.87 -2.52
CA GLU A 11 9.31 3.10 -2.45
C GLU A 11 8.70 4.25 -3.27
N LYS A 12 7.95 3.94 -4.33
CA LYS A 12 7.22 4.93 -5.13
C LYS A 12 5.96 5.48 -4.44
N LEU A 13 5.49 4.84 -3.36
CA LEU A 13 4.37 5.35 -2.58
C LEU A 13 4.77 6.61 -1.81
N ARG A 14 3.82 7.52 -1.61
CA ARG A 14 4.03 8.67 -0.72
C ARG A 14 4.40 8.17 0.69
N PRO A 15 5.27 8.86 1.45
CA PRO A 15 5.69 8.41 2.78
C PRO A 15 4.52 8.09 3.73
N ARG A 16 3.46 8.90 3.67
CA ARG A 16 2.21 8.68 4.43
C ARG A 16 1.49 7.39 4.04
N ASP A 17 1.43 7.09 2.75
CA ASP A 17 0.76 5.92 2.19
C ASP A 17 1.55 4.63 2.53
N ARG A 18 2.89 4.69 2.41
CA ARG A 18 3.79 3.61 2.83
C ARG A 18 3.65 3.30 4.32
N ARG A 19 3.61 4.33 5.17
CA ARG A 19 3.41 4.17 6.62
C ARG A 19 2.05 3.52 6.93
N MET A 20 0.98 3.96 6.28
CA MET A 20 -0.35 3.39 6.49
C MET A 20 -0.44 1.90 6.13
N ILE A 21 0.20 1.47 5.03
CA ILE A 21 0.30 0.04 4.68
C ILE A 21 1.15 -0.71 5.70
N ALA A 22 2.31 -0.16 6.08
CA ALA A 22 3.19 -0.78 7.06
C ALA A 22 2.47 -1.00 8.40
N ASP A 23 1.73 -0.02 8.90
CA ASP A 23 0.96 -0.11 10.14
C ASP A 23 -0.14 -1.21 10.05
N ARG A 24 -0.80 -1.35 8.90
CA ARG A 24 -1.82 -2.39 8.68
C ARG A 24 -1.25 -3.81 8.70
N TYR A 25 -0.07 -4.03 8.12
CA TYR A 25 0.54 -5.36 8.02
C TYR A 25 1.42 -5.72 9.21
N SER A 26 2.08 -4.76 9.86
CA SER A 26 2.94 -5.01 11.02
C SER A 26 2.18 -5.30 12.31
N ARG A 27 1.04 -4.63 12.51
CA ARG A 27 0.27 -4.71 13.76
C ARG A 27 -1.00 -5.55 13.66
N ASN A 28 -1.26 -6.13 12.49
CA ASN A 28 -2.50 -6.82 12.11
C ASN A 28 -3.79 -6.07 12.54
N LEU A 29 -3.74 -4.73 12.60
CA LEU A 29 -4.84 -3.92 13.10
C LEU A 29 -6.03 -4.02 12.14
N SER A 30 -7.22 -4.14 12.71
CA SER A 30 -8.45 -3.90 11.96
C SER A 30 -8.48 -2.45 11.42
N GLY A 31 -9.24 -2.22 10.34
CA GLY A 31 -9.40 -0.87 9.79
C GLY A 31 -9.93 0.14 10.82
N LYS A 32 -10.73 -0.33 11.79
CA LYS A 32 -11.25 0.48 12.89
C LYS A 32 -10.15 0.89 13.88
N GLN A 33 -9.31 -0.04 14.33
CA GLN A 33 -8.20 0.25 15.23
C GLN A 33 -7.17 1.20 14.59
N LEU A 34 -6.92 1.03 13.29
CA LEU A 34 -6.06 1.94 12.54
C LEU A 34 -6.67 3.36 12.44
N ALA A 35 -7.99 3.45 12.29
CA ALA A 35 -8.70 4.73 12.26
C ALA A 35 -8.62 5.48 13.60
N GLU A 36 -8.83 4.76 14.72
CA GLU A 36 -8.65 5.30 16.07
C GLU A 36 -7.23 5.81 16.30
N GLN A 37 -6.20 5.04 15.93
CA GLN A 37 -4.80 5.46 16.07
C GLN A 37 -4.43 6.68 15.23
N LEU A 38 -5.07 6.84 14.06
CA LEU A 38 -4.79 7.94 13.15
C LEU A 38 -5.66 9.17 13.44
N GLY A 39 -6.60 9.12 14.39
CA GLY A 39 -7.58 10.18 14.62
C GLY A 39 -8.47 10.44 13.40
N ARG A 40 -8.79 9.38 12.65
CA ARG A 40 -9.56 9.43 11.40
C ARG A 40 -10.81 8.58 11.50
N THR A 41 -11.78 8.82 10.62
CA THR A 41 -12.93 7.91 10.47
C THR A 41 -12.51 6.61 9.79
N ALA A 42 -13.17 5.51 10.16
CA ALA A 42 -12.94 4.19 9.56
C ALA A 42 -13.08 4.24 8.03
N ASP A 43 -14.13 4.88 7.51
CA ASP A 43 -14.35 5.03 6.07
C ASP A 43 -13.20 5.74 5.37
N SER A 44 -12.68 6.83 5.94
CA SER A 44 -11.55 7.55 5.34
C SER A 44 -10.28 6.70 5.30
N VAL A 45 -10.08 5.82 6.28
CA VAL A 45 -8.98 4.85 6.31
C VAL A 45 -9.21 3.74 5.30
N PHE A 46 -10.42 3.20 5.18
CA PHE A 46 -10.76 2.21 4.15
C PHE A 46 -10.52 2.75 2.74
N HIS A 47 -10.99 3.96 2.43
CA HIS A 47 -10.75 4.60 1.13
C HIS A 47 -9.26 4.84 0.87
N SER A 48 -8.53 5.29 1.91
CA SER A 48 -7.08 5.49 1.79
C SER A 48 -6.38 4.15 1.50
N LEU A 49 -6.66 3.11 2.28
CA LEU A 49 -6.07 1.78 2.08
C LEU A 49 -6.43 1.18 0.71
N HIS A 50 -7.67 1.34 0.26
CA HIS A 50 -8.10 0.88 -1.05
C HIS A 50 -7.28 1.57 -2.16
N ARG A 51 -7.21 2.91 -2.14
CA ARG A 51 -6.43 3.68 -3.10
C ARG A 51 -4.97 3.24 -3.13
N ILE A 52 -4.34 3.11 -1.96
CA ILE A 52 -2.91 2.72 -1.88
C ILE A 52 -2.71 1.32 -2.44
N ARG A 53 -3.59 0.37 -2.12
CA ARG A 53 -3.52 -1.01 -2.66
C ARG A 53 -3.67 -1.03 -4.17
N THR A 54 -4.61 -0.27 -4.73
CA THR A 54 -4.81 -0.16 -6.18
C THR A 54 -3.55 0.39 -6.84
N THR A 55 -3.00 1.50 -6.34
CA THR A 55 -1.74 2.07 -6.86
C THR A 55 -0.57 1.08 -6.79
N LEU A 56 -0.43 0.36 -5.67
CA LEU A 56 0.64 -0.62 -5.51
C LEU A 56 0.50 -1.78 -6.50
N VAL A 57 -0.71 -2.31 -6.67
CA VAL A 57 -1.00 -3.40 -7.62
C VAL A 57 -0.73 -2.96 -9.05
N GLU A 58 -1.16 -1.76 -9.44
CA GLU A 58 -0.91 -1.22 -10.78
C GLU A 58 0.59 -1.03 -11.04
N CYS A 59 1.32 -0.50 -10.06
CA CYS A 59 2.76 -0.35 -10.18
C CYS A 59 3.45 -1.70 -10.40
N VAL A 60 3.17 -2.69 -9.54
CA VAL A 60 3.79 -4.02 -9.64
C VAL A 60 3.44 -4.69 -10.96
N ARG A 61 2.18 -4.60 -11.41
CA ARG A 61 1.75 -5.11 -12.71
C ARG A 61 2.53 -4.48 -13.87
N ARG A 62 2.72 -3.16 -13.85
CA ARG A 62 3.48 -2.45 -14.88
C ARG A 62 4.95 -2.83 -14.88
N THR A 63 5.57 -2.93 -13.71
CA THR A 63 6.99 -3.31 -13.57
C THR A 63 7.24 -4.73 -14.04
N LEU A 64 6.43 -5.70 -13.61
CA LEU A 64 6.56 -7.08 -14.08
C LEU A 64 6.36 -7.20 -15.59
N ALA A 65 5.35 -6.51 -16.13
CA ALA A 65 5.11 -6.52 -17.56
C ALA A 65 6.27 -5.90 -18.36
N SER A 66 6.99 -4.91 -17.81
CA SER A 66 8.20 -4.37 -18.47
C SER A 66 9.40 -5.31 -18.39
N GLU A 67 9.54 -6.05 -17.28
CA GLU A 67 10.61 -7.04 -17.09
C GLU A 67 10.41 -8.25 -18.03
N GLU A 68 9.18 -8.71 -18.24
CA GLU A 68 8.86 -9.81 -19.17
C GLU A 68 9.10 -9.48 -20.65
N ARG A 69 9.23 -8.19 -20.99
CA ARG A 69 9.50 -7.72 -22.37
C ARG A 69 10.97 -7.42 -22.64
N SER A 70 11.83 -7.48 -21.62
CA SER A 70 13.28 -7.26 -21.73
C SER A 70 14.02 -8.58 -21.79
#